data_AF-A0A1Y2HA97-F1
#
_entry.id   AF-A0A1Y2HA97-F1
#
_cell.length_a   1.000
_cell.length_b   1.000
_cell.length_c   1.000
_cell.angle_alpha   90.00
_cell.angle_beta   90.00
_cell.angle_gamma   90.00
#
_symmetry.space_group_name_H-M   'P 1'
#
loop_
_entity.id
_entity.type
_entity.pdbx_description
1 polymer ?
#
loop_
_entity_poly.entity_id
_entity_poly.type
_entity_poly.pdbx_seq_one_letter_code
_entity_poly.pdbx_strand_id
1 'polypeptide(L)'
;MWGFSLGALIGSRSAGLQFLAEHAHQLPVTVQGWYFYHKAKNYRMVWGGIKRGLWDAGRLGSVVAMFAGVETAVDLALERESAASGVVAGVTTAGVFALINRLPRASVQRTLMYGSIAGAFVGGAQAAAAWALGQPVKYTPRPSIWGNDEDLAVDVEARVAKESSNSRRTSDIDL
;
A
#
# COMPACT_ATOMS: atom_id res chain seq x y z
N MET A 1 -2.23 3.82 -9.96
CA MET A 1 -2.79 3.29 -11.24
C MET A 1 -4.02 2.41 -11.02
N TRP A 2 -3.96 1.39 -10.15
CA TRP A 2 -5.10 0.48 -9.89
C TRP A 2 -6.36 1.17 -9.35
N GLY A 3 -6.20 2.10 -8.40
CA GLY A 3 -7.32 2.89 -7.86
C GLY A 3 -8.05 3.71 -8.93
N PHE A 4 -7.32 4.30 -9.87
CA PHE A 4 -7.90 5.01 -11.00
C PHE A 4 -8.69 4.07 -11.91
N SER A 5 -8.12 2.91 -12.24
CA SER A 5 -8.75 1.95 -13.15
C SER A 5 -10.07 1.41 -12.58
N LEU A 6 -10.08 1.03 -11.30
CA LEU A 6 -11.29 0.57 -10.62
C LEU A 6 -12.33 1.69 -10.50
N GLY A 7 -11.92 2.88 -10.05
CA GLY A 7 -12.83 4.03 -9.94
C GLY A 7 -13.40 4.46 -11.29
N ALA A 8 -12.62 4.39 -12.36
CA ALA A 8 -13.05 4.71 -13.71
C ALA A 8 -14.07 3.70 -14.25
N LEU A 9 -13.87 2.40 -14.02
CA LEU A 9 -14.83 1.37 -14.42
C LEU A 9 -16.17 1.54 -13.68
N ILE A 10 -16.12 1.74 -12.36
CA ILE A 10 -17.33 1.91 -11.54
C ILE A 10 -18.05 3.21 -11.91
N GLY A 11 -17.32 4.32 -12.05
CA GLY A 11 -17.88 5.62 -12.43
C GLY A 11 -18.45 5.65 -13.86
N SER A 12 -17.81 4.95 -14.79
CA SER A 12 -18.32 4.81 -16.17
C SER A 12 -19.62 4.01 -16.19
N ARG A 13 -19.70 2.90 -15.43
CA ARG A 13 -20.91 2.06 -15.36
C ARG A 13 -22.09 2.81 -14.73
N SER A 14 -21.87 3.52 -13.62
CA SER A 14 -22.94 4.27 -12.97
C SER A 14 -23.46 5.41 -13.85
N ALA A 15 -22.57 6.18 -14.49
CA ALA A 15 -22.96 7.24 -15.42
C ALA A 15 -23.70 6.69 -16.65
N GLY A 16 -23.32 5.50 -17.14
CA GLY A 16 -24.02 4.83 -18.23
C GLY A 16 -25.44 4.39 -17.84
N LEU A 17 -25.62 3.80 -16.65
CA LEU A 17 -26.93 3.40 -16.13
C LEU A 17 -27.83 4.62 -15.88
N GLN A 18 -27.27 5.70 -15.35
CA GLN A 18 -28.00 6.95 -15.16
C GLN A 18 -28.47 7.54 -16.50
N PHE A 19 -27.60 7.58 -17.51
CA PHE A 19 -27.97 8.06 -18.85
C PHE A 19 -29.09 7.22 -19.47
N LEU A 20 -29.05 5.90 -19.29
CA LEU A 20 -30.11 4.99 -19.74
C LEU A 20 -31.43 5.25 -19.01
N ALA A 21 -31.38 5.49 -17.70
CA ALA A 21 -32.56 5.82 -16.91
C ALA A 21 -33.18 7.16 -17.35
N GLU A 22 -32.34 8.19 -17.56
CA GLU A 22 -32.77 9.51 -18.04
C GLU A 22 -33.44 9.44 -19.42
N HIS A 23 -32.94 8.58 -20.32
CA HIS A 23 -33.43 8.48 -21.70
C HIS A 23 -34.31 7.26 -21.98
N ALA A 24 -34.76 6.52 -20.95
CA ALA A 24 -35.58 5.32 -21.13
C ALA A 24 -36.88 5.60 -21.92
N HIS A 25 -37.37 6.84 -21.85
CA HIS A 25 -38.59 7.30 -22.53
C HIS A 25 -38.33 8.04 -23.86
N GLN A 26 -37.07 8.32 -24.23
CA GLN A 26 -36.68 9.08 -25.43
C GLN A 26 -35.74 8.28 -26.33
N LEU A 27 -36.21 7.13 -26.82
CA LEU A 27 -35.44 6.30 -27.72
C LEU A 27 -35.48 6.89 -29.15
N PRO A 28 -34.33 7.04 -29.82
CA PRO A 28 -34.29 7.57 -31.18
C PRO A 28 -34.94 6.58 -32.18
N VAL A 29 -35.77 7.11 -33.07
CA VAL A 29 -36.43 6.35 -34.14
C VAL A 29 -35.67 6.37 -35.47
N THR A 30 -34.72 7.30 -35.64
CA THR A 30 -33.91 7.44 -36.85
C THR A 30 -32.51 6.85 -36.68
N VAL A 31 -31.90 6.38 -37.78
CA VAL A 31 -30.54 5.83 -37.78
C VAL A 31 -29.51 6.86 -37.32
N GLN A 32 -29.65 8.13 -37.74
CA GLN A 32 -28.77 9.22 -37.31
C GLN A 32 -28.92 9.54 -35.82
N GLY A 33 -30.14 9.46 -35.27
CA GLY A 33 -30.41 9.64 -33.85
C GLY A 33 -29.68 8.63 -32.97
N TRP A 34 -29.60 7.37 -33.42
CA TRP A 34 -28.85 6.31 -32.72
C TRP A 34 -27.34 6.58 -32.61
N TYR A 35 -26.73 7.23 -33.62
CA TYR A 35 -25.33 7.63 -33.55
C TYR A 35 -25.11 8.71 -32.48
N PHE A 36 -25.92 9.77 -32.49
CA PHE A 36 -25.81 10.84 -31.50
C PHE A 36 -26.09 10.36 -30.08
N TYR A 37 -27.03 9.43 -29.92
CA TYR A 37 -27.32 8.77 -28.65
C TYR A 37 -26.09 8.06 -28.08
N HIS A 38 -25.43 7.20 -28.87
CA HIS A 38 -24.22 6.49 -28.42
C HIS A 38 -23.05 7.43 -28.17
N LYS A 39 -22.90 8.49 -28.96
CA LYS A 39 -21.88 9.51 -28.74
C LYS A 39 -22.11 10.21 -27.39
N ALA A 40 -23.32 10.71 -27.14
CA ALA A 40 -23.67 11.37 -25.88
C ALA A 40 -23.48 10.46 -24.68
N LYS A 41 -23.90 9.19 -24.79
CA LYS A 41 -23.70 8.15 -23.77
C LYS A 41 -22.20 7.97 -23.47
N ASN A 42 -21.37 7.78 -24.50
CA ASN A 42 -19.93 7.55 -24.32
C ASN A 42 -19.25 8.76 -23.67
N TYR A 43 -19.61 9.99 -24.05
CA TYR A 43 -19.05 11.19 -23.41
C TYR A 43 -19.38 11.25 -21.91
N ARG A 44 -20.63 10.98 -21.54
CA ARG A 44 -21.05 10.98 -20.13
C ARG A 44 -20.40 9.86 -19.32
N MET A 45 -20.25 8.68 -19.92
CA MET A 45 -19.52 7.55 -19.33
C MET A 45 -18.04 7.86 -19.11
N VAL A 46 -17.35 8.43 -20.11
CA VAL A 46 -15.92 8.81 -20.00
C VAL A 46 -15.73 9.84 -18.90
N TRP A 47 -16.57 10.89 -18.87
CA TRP A 47 -16.46 11.93 -17.84
C TRP A 47 -16.74 11.39 -16.43
N GLY A 48 -17.77 10.56 -16.28
CA GLY A 48 -18.08 9.88 -15.02
C GLY A 48 -16.95 8.97 -14.55
N GLY A 49 -16.33 8.25 -15.47
CA GLY A 49 -15.15 7.42 -15.22
C GLY A 49 -13.95 8.25 -14.76
N ILE A 50 -13.58 9.31 -15.49
CA ILE A 50 -12.44 10.16 -15.13
C ILE A 50 -12.63 10.80 -13.74
N LYS A 51 -13.80 11.40 -13.49
CA LYS A 51 -14.07 12.08 -12.21
C LYS A 51 -13.97 11.12 -11.02
N ARG A 52 -14.60 9.95 -11.13
CA ARG A 52 -14.57 8.95 -10.06
C ARG A 52 -13.20 8.30 -9.92
N GLY A 53 -12.55 8.00 -11.05
CA GLY A 53 -11.20 7.44 -11.10
C GLY A 53 -10.18 8.34 -10.41
N LEU A 54 -10.18 9.64 -10.70
CA LEU A 54 -9.27 10.60 -10.04
C LEU A 54 -9.51 10.63 -8.52
N TRP A 55 -10.77 10.67 -8.10
CA TRP A 55 -11.13 10.68 -6.68
C TRP A 55 -10.65 9.43 -5.94
N ASP A 56 -10.95 8.25 -6.50
CA ASP A 56 -10.57 6.97 -5.89
C ASP A 56 -9.05 6.76 -5.95
N ALA A 57 -8.37 7.24 -7.00
CA ALA A 57 -6.91 7.24 -7.09
C ALA A 57 -6.26 8.12 -6.03
N GLY A 58 -6.76 9.35 -5.82
CA GLY A 58 -6.27 10.26 -4.79
C GLY A 58 -6.47 9.69 -3.38
N ARG A 59 -7.66 9.15 -3.10
CA ARG A 59 -7.99 8.55 -1.80
C ARG A 59 -7.15 7.31 -1.50
N LEU A 60 -6.98 6.40 -2.45
CA LEU A 60 -6.15 5.22 -2.24
C LEU A 60 -4.67 5.58 -2.18
N GLY A 61 -4.23 6.52 -3.03
CA GLY A 61 -2.87 7.06 -3.00
C GLY A 61 -2.52 7.70 -1.66
N SER A 62 -3.42 8.49 -1.07
CA SER A 62 -3.19 9.11 0.23
C SER A 62 -3.06 8.09 1.36
N VAL A 63 -3.85 7.01 1.33
CA VAL A 63 -3.76 5.93 2.33
C VAL A 63 -2.43 5.18 2.21
N VAL A 64 -2.00 4.86 0.98
CA VAL A 64 -0.71 4.20 0.76
C VAL A 64 0.47 5.10 1.16
N ALA A 65 0.42 6.38 0.79
CA ALA A 65 1.44 7.35 1.18
C ALA A 65 1.53 7.51 2.70
N MET A 66 0.37 7.52 3.37
CA MET A 66 0.32 7.54 4.82
C MET A 66 0.94 6.30 5.44
N PHE A 67 0.60 5.11 4.95
CA PHE A 67 1.19 3.86 5.43
C PHE A 67 2.70 3.86 5.30
N ALA A 68 3.23 4.19 4.11
CA ALA A 68 4.67 4.24 3.85
C ALA A 68 5.37 5.30 4.73
N GLY A 69 4.72 6.45 4.93
CA GLY A 69 5.22 7.51 5.80
C GLY A 69 5.31 7.06 7.26
N VAL A 70 4.31 6.34 7.78
CA VAL A 70 4.34 5.80 9.14
C VAL A 70 5.38 4.69 9.28
N GLU A 71 5.46 3.76 8.32
CA GLU A 71 6.48 2.71 8.30
C GLU A 71 7.89 3.33 8.38
N THR A 72 8.17 4.31 7.51
CA THR A 72 9.45 5.03 7.51
C THR A 72 9.71 5.79 8.82
N ALA A 73 8.69 6.44 9.38
CA ALA A 73 8.83 7.17 10.64
C ALA A 73 9.12 6.22 11.83
N VAL A 74 8.48 5.05 11.85
CA VAL A 74 8.70 4.02 12.88
C VAL A 74 10.10 3.42 12.74
N ASP A 75 10.52 3.10 11.51
CA ASP A 75 11.87 2.58 11.25
C ASP A 75 12.96 3.59 11.63
N LEU A 76 12.74 4.89 11.37
CA LEU A 76 13.64 5.96 11.82
C LEU A 76 13.68 6.11 13.34
N ALA A 77 12.54 6.00 14.01
CA ALA A 77 12.47 6.13 15.47
C ALA A 77 13.10 4.93 16.21
N LEU A 78 13.08 3.74 15.60
CA LEU A 78 13.64 2.52 16.17
C LEU A 78 15.07 2.24 15.70
N GLU A 79 15.61 3.05 14.78
CA GLU A 79 16.91 2.87 14.09
C GLU A 79 17.11 1.45 13.53
N ARG A 80 16.00 0.77 13.25
CA ARG A 80 15.96 -0.65 12.96
C ARG A 80 14.80 -0.95 12.03
N GLU A 81 15.10 -1.62 10.93
CA GLU A 81 14.10 -2.19 10.05
C GLU A 81 13.62 -3.53 10.61
N SER A 82 12.32 -3.76 10.70
CA SER A 82 11.77 -5.03 11.22
C SER A 82 10.38 -5.29 10.69
N ALA A 83 10.01 -6.56 10.46
CA ALA A 83 8.66 -6.92 9.99
C ALA A 83 7.52 -6.44 10.94
N ALA A 84 7.85 -6.14 12.20
CA ALA A 84 6.95 -5.54 13.17
C ALA A 84 6.56 -4.09 12.85
N SER A 85 7.43 -3.30 12.19
CA SER A 85 7.11 -1.91 11.82
C SER A 85 5.99 -1.85 10.80
N GLY A 86 5.93 -2.81 9.86
CA GLY A 86 4.80 -2.97 8.93
C GLY A 86 3.45 -3.22 9.62
N VAL A 87 3.43 -4.03 10.69
CA VAL A 87 2.20 -4.27 11.47
C VAL A 87 1.78 -3.01 12.24
N VAL A 88 2.73 -2.32 12.86
CA VAL A 88 2.47 -1.05 13.58
C VAL A 88 1.98 0.02 12.60
N ALA A 89 2.61 0.16 11.44
CA ALA A 89 2.18 1.05 10.36
C ALA A 89 0.78 0.70 9.84
N GLY A 90 0.46 -0.60 9.74
CA GLY A 90 -0.87 -1.08 9.35
C GLY A 90 -1.96 -0.73 10.36
N VAL A 91 -1.71 -0.98 11.65
CA VAL A 91 -2.65 -0.67 12.74
C VAL A 91 -2.85 0.83 12.90
N THR A 92 -1.77 1.61 12.85
CA THR A 92 -1.84 3.08 12.96
C THR A 92 -2.58 3.71 11.77
N THR A 93 -2.27 3.30 10.55
CA THR A 93 -2.97 3.78 9.34
C THR A 93 -4.46 3.41 9.38
N ALA A 94 -4.78 2.19 9.82
CA ALA A 94 -6.16 1.74 10.03
C ALA A 94 -6.88 2.54 11.13
N GLY A 95 -6.18 2.87 12.21
CA GLY A 95 -6.69 3.71 13.29
C GLY A 95 -7.04 5.11 12.81
N VAL A 96 -6.12 5.77 12.08
CA VAL A 96 -6.38 7.09 11.51
C VAL A 96 -7.52 7.04 10.49
N PHE A 97 -7.56 6.01 9.64
CA PHE A 97 -8.66 5.83 8.71
C PHE A 97 -10.01 5.68 9.43
N ALA A 98 -10.05 4.92 10.53
CA ALA A 98 -11.26 4.73 11.32
C ALA A 98 -11.74 6.04 11.99
N LEU A 99 -10.81 6.88 12.43
CA LEU A 99 -11.10 8.20 13.00
C LEU A 99 -11.67 9.17 11.95
N ILE A 100 -11.04 9.25 10.78
CA ILE A 100 -11.50 10.11 9.67
C ILE A 100 -12.91 9.73 9.22
N ASN A 101 -13.22 8.43 9.13
CA ASN A 101 -14.52 7.95 8.69
C ASN A 101 -15.54 7.80 9.83
N ARG A 102 -15.20 8.19 11.07
CA ARG A 102 -16.07 8.10 12.26
C ARG A 102 -16.77 6.74 12.40
N LEU A 103 -16.00 5.66 12.28
CA LEU A 103 -16.57 4.32 12.25
C LEU A 103 -17.17 3.91 13.62
N PRO A 104 -18.28 3.15 13.64
CA PRO A 104 -18.82 2.58 14.87
C PRO A 104 -17.86 1.53 15.46
N ARG A 105 -17.87 1.34 16.78
CA ARG A 105 -16.89 0.51 17.52
C ARG A 105 -16.67 -0.89 16.92
N ALA A 106 -17.75 -1.54 16.46
CA ALA A 106 -17.66 -2.86 15.82
C ALA A 106 -16.92 -2.86 14.47
N SER A 107 -16.99 -1.75 13.71
CA SER A 107 -16.27 -1.59 12.45
C SER A 107 -14.82 -1.17 12.65
N VAL A 108 -14.51 -0.46 13.75
CA VAL A 108 -13.13 -0.10 14.12
C VAL A 108 -12.30 -1.36 14.35
N GLN A 109 -12.80 -2.32 15.13
CA GLN A 109 -12.07 -3.57 15.41
C GLN A 109 -11.70 -4.32 14.13
N ARG A 110 -12.65 -4.44 13.18
CA ARG A 110 -12.41 -5.10 11.90
C ARG A 110 -11.38 -4.34 11.05
N THR A 111 -11.47 -3.00 11.04
CA THR A 111 -10.53 -2.16 10.29
C THR A 111 -9.12 -2.29 10.83
N LEU A 112 -8.95 -2.31 12.16
CA LEU A 112 -7.65 -2.55 12.81
C LEU A 112 -7.11 -3.95 12.50
N MET A 113 -7.97 -4.98 12.52
CA MET A 113 -7.58 -6.35 12.16
C MET A 113 -7.15 -6.45 10.70
N TYR A 114 -7.85 -5.82 9.76
CA TYR A 114 -7.42 -5.79 8.37
C TYR A 114 -6.13 -4.99 8.18
N GLY A 115 -5.95 -3.90 8.95
CA GLY A 115 -4.71 -3.14 8.98
C GLY A 115 -3.52 -3.97 9.45
N SER A 116 -3.67 -4.75 10.53
CA SER A 116 -2.61 -5.60 11.05
C SER A 116 -2.26 -6.75 10.08
N ILE A 117 -3.27 -7.38 9.48
CA ILE A 117 -3.06 -8.44 8.48
C ILE A 117 -2.34 -7.87 7.25
N ALA A 118 -2.77 -6.71 6.74
CA ALA A 118 -2.13 -6.06 5.60
C ALA A 118 -0.68 -5.68 5.92
N GLY A 119 -0.43 -5.13 7.12
CA GLY A 119 0.92 -4.81 7.58
C GLY A 119 1.82 -6.04 7.70
N ALA A 120 1.30 -7.13 8.26
CA ALA A 120 2.01 -8.41 8.34
C ALA A 120 2.31 -8.99 6.95
N PHE A 121 1.37 -8.86 6.02
CA PHE A 121 1.57 -9.30 4.64
C PHE A 121 2.68 -8.51 3.94
N VAL A 122 2.69 -7.18 4.11
CA VAL A 122 3.76 -6.32 3.55
C VAL A 122 5.11 -6.66 4.17
N GLY A 123 5.20 -6.76 5.50
CA GLY A 123 6.44 -7.12 6.18
C GLY A 123 6.94 -8.51 5.80
N GLY A 124 6.03 -9.49 5.68
CA GLY A 124 6.35 -10.84 5.22
C GLY A 124 6.83 -10.88 3.76
N ALA A 125 6.19 -10.13 2.87
CA ALA A 125 6.60 -10.03 1.47
C ALA A 125 7.99 -9.39 1.33
N GLN A 126 8.27 -8.33 2.11
CA GLN A 126 9.59 -7.71 2.16
C GLN A 126 10.67 -8.68 2.69
N ALA A 127 10.34 -9.48 3.72
CA ALA A 127 11.27 -10.48 4.26
C ALA A 127 11.56 -11.60 3.25
N ALA A 128 10.53 -12.09 2.55
CA ALA A 128 10.67 -13.10 1.50
C ALA A 128 11.50 -12.58 0.31
N ALA A 129 11.29 -11.31 -0.08
CA ALA A 129 12.07 -10.67 -1.13
C ALA A 129 13.55 -10.52 -0.74
N ALA A 130 13.83 -10.13 0.51
CA ALA A 130 15.20 -10.03 1.02
C ALA A 130 15.91 -11.40 1.02
N TRP A 131 15.20 -12.45 1.44
CA TRP A 131 15.71 -13.83 1.42
C TRP A 131 16.02 -14.31 -0.01
N ALA A 132 15.13 -14.03 -0.98
CA ALA A 132 15.33 -14.41 -2.38
C ALA A 132 16.51 -13.68 -3.05
N LEU A 133 16.80 -12.45 -2.60
CA LEU A 133 17.91 -11.64 -3.12
C LEU A 133 19.26 -11.94 -2.45
N GLY A 134 19.31 -12.88 -1.49
CA GLY A 134 20.53 -13.20 -0.74
C GLY A 134 21.04 -12.05 0.13
N GLN A 135 20.21 -11.02 0.37
CA GLN A 135 20.55 -9.93 1.27
C GLN A 135 20.33 -10.37 2.72
N PRO A 136 21.15 -9.90 3.68
CA PRO A 136 20.91 -10.18 5.09
C PRO A 136 19.50 -9.72 5.45
N VAL A 137 18.73 -10.59 6.10
CA VAL A 137 17.32 -10.36 6.46
C VAL A 137 17.22 -9.11 7.32
N LYS A 138 16.99 -7.94 6.69
CA LYS A 138 16.63 -6.63 7.26
C LYS A 138 17.12 -6.38 8.71
N TYR A 139 18.42 -6.55 8.95
CA TYR A 139 19.11 -6.13 10.18
C TYR A 139 20.38 -5.36 9.79
N THR A 140 20.22 -4.35 8.94
CA THR A 140 21.23 -3.32 8.81
C THR A 140 20.77 -2.15 9.66
N PRO A 141 21.50 -1.78 10.73
CA PRO A 141 21.32 -0.48 11.35
C PRO A 141 21.35 0.56 10.24
N ARG A 142 20.27 1.32 10.12
CA ARG A 142 20.21 2.36 9.11
C ARG A 142 21.13 3.49 9.59
N PRO A 143 22.05 4.01 8.74
CA PRO A 143 22.88 5.12 9.15
C PRO A 143 21.99 6.26 9.62
N SER A 144 22.12 6.63 10.89
CA SER A 144 21.32 7.68 11.48
C SER A 144 21.74 9.00 10.84
N ILE A 145 20.76 9.84 10.48
CA ILE A 145 21.01 11.12 9.80
C ILE A 145 21.91 12.05 10.66
N TRP A 146 22.06 11.74 11.95
CA TRP A 146 22.80 12.48 12.95
C TRP A 146 23.97 11.71 13.59
N GLY A 147 24.23 10.46 13.18
CA GLY A 147 25.26 9.60 13.78
C GLY A 147 26.55 9.57 12.99
N ASN A 148 27.66 9.32 13.70
CA ASN A 148 28.98 9.20 13.08
C ASN A 148 29.09 7.83 12.40
N ASP A 149 29.37 7.81 11.09
CA ASP A 149 29.49 6.58 10.28
C ASP A 149 30.59 5.62 10.80
N GLU A 150 31.52 6.11 11.64
CA GLU A 150 32.58 5.33 12.28
C GLU A 150 32.03 4.29 13.27
N ASP A 151 30.98 4.62 14.02
CA ASP A 151 30.41 3.72 15.04
C ASP A 151 29.71 2.51 14.40
N LEU A 152 29.10 2.72 13.22
CA LEU A 152 28.41 1.69 12.44
C LEU A 152 29.39 0.71 11.80
N ALA A 153 30.53 1.22 11.30
CA ALA A 153 31.58 0.39 10.72
C ALA A 153 32.19 -0.55 11.78
N VAL A 154 32.44 -0.04 12.99
CA VAL A 154 33.00 -0.81 14.11
C VAL A 154 32.05 -1.93 14.55
N ASP A 155 30.74 -1.66 14.62
CA ASP A 155 29.74 -2.66 15.00
C ASP A 155 29.56 -3.77 13.94
N VAL A 156 29.66 -3.40 12.66
CA VAL A 156 29.61 -4.37 11.54
C VAL A 156 30.84 -5.27 11.56
N GLU A 157 32.04 -4.69 11.69
CA GLU A 157 33.30 -5.46 11.75
C GLU A 157 33.34 -6.40 12.96
N ALA A 158 32.93 -5.91 14.14
CA ALA A 158 32.87 -6.73 15.37
C ALA A 158 31.92 -7.94 15.22
N ARG A 159 30.84 -7.81 14.44
CA ARG A 159 29.87 -8.89 14.20
C ARG A 159 30.30 -9.85 13.10
N VAL A 160 30.89 -9.36 12.01
CA VAL A 160 31.51 -10.22 10.97
C VAL A 160 32.61 -11.08 11.58
N ALA A 161 33.42 -10.51 12.48
CA ALA A 161 34.41 -11.27 13.24
C ALA A 161 33.76 -12.37 14.10
N LYS A 162 32.63 -12.08 14.75
CA LYS A 162 31.89 -13.04 15.60
C LYS A 162 31.22 -14.15 14.79
N GLU A 163 30.64 -13.83 13.62
CA GLU A 163 30.02 -14.78 12.70
C GLU A 163 31.08 -15.72 12.10
N SER A 164 32.24 -15.18 11.70
CA SER A 164 33.37 -15.97 11.18
C SER A 164 33.99 -16.89 12.23
N SER A 165 34.01 -16.45 13.50
CA SER A 165 34.41 -17.27 14.64
C SER A 165 33.40 -18.37 14.93
N ASN A 166 32.10 -18.09 14.79
CA ASN A 166 31.05 -19.06 15.04
C ASN A 166 31.06 -20.15 13.97
N SER A 167 31.18 -19.76 12.68
CA SER A 167 31.29 -20.67 11.55
C SER A 167 32.53 -21.58 11.63
N ARG A 168 33.69 -21.07 12.07
CA ARG A 168 34.88 -21.90 12.32
C ARG A 168 34.69 -22.88 13.48
N ARG A 169 33.96 -22.47 14.52
CA ARG A 169 33.68 -23.35 15.67
C ARG A 169 32.73 -24.50 15.30
N THR A 170 31.81 -24.32 14.35
CA THR A 170 30.91 -25.41 13.94
C THR A 170 31.63 -26.46 13.11
N SER A 171 32.59 -26.05 12.26
CA SER A 171 33.36 -26.99 11.43
C SER A 171 34.33 -27.89 12.23
N ASP A 172 34.72 -27.48 13.43
CA ASP A 172 35.60 -28.26 14.32
C ASP A 172 34.85 -29.31 15.14
N ILE A 173 33.51 -29.28 15.18
CA ILE A 173 32.68 -30.20 15.98
C ILE A 173 32.20 -31.41 15.14
N ASP A 174 32.34 -31.34 13.81
CA ASP A 174 31.88 -32.36 12.85
C ASP A 174 33.02 -33.30 12.36
N LEU A 175 34.15 -33.40 13.09
CA LEU A 175 35.25 -34.36 12.88
C LEU A 175 35.36 -35.36 14.03
#